data_AF-A0A4P6F2I2-F1
#
_entry.id   AF-A0A4P6F2I2-F1
#
_cell.length_a   1.000
_cell.length_b   1.000
_cell.length_c   1.000
_cell.angle_alpha   90.00
_cell.angle_beta   90.00
_cell.angle_gamma   90.00
#
_symmetry.space_group_name_H-M   'P 1'
#
loop_
_entity.id
_entity.type
_entity.pdbx_description
1 polymer ?
#
loop_
_entity_poly.entity_id
_entity_poly.type
_entity_poly.pdbx_seq_one_letter_code
_entity_poly.pdbx_strand_id
1 'polypeptide(L)'
;MELQPVGGTGLRATLTATPMAWGTRLAWSCRYDGPSGTPPPDAGYGPDGGPAAPEPVTYELVLVDQAGTRVVTATWTTAGGEVTGLGASSAVPLASVDRIEIAVAGRPEPLASATL
;
A
#
# COMPACT_ATOMS: atom_id res chain seq x y z
N MET A 1 -3.42 2.46 -13.52
CA MET A 1 -2.81 3.70 -13.01
C MET A 1 -1.62 3.34 -12.14
N GLU A 2 -0.68 4.26 -11.98
CA GLU A 2 0.51 4.06 -11.15
C GLU A 2 0.43 4.96 -9.92
N LEU A 3 0.61 4.40 -8.72
CA LEU A 3 0.72 5.15 -7.48
C LEU A 3 2.19 5.54 -7.31
N GLN A 4 2.44 6.84 -7.26
CA GLN A 4 3.78 7.40 -7.12
C GLN A 4 4.19 7.45 -5.65
N PRO A 5 5.48 7.23 -5.34
CA PRO A 5 5.98 7.38 -3.99
C PRO A 5 5.78 8.79 -3.44
N VAL A 6 5.40 8.89 -2.17
CA VAL A 6 5.24 10.15 -1.44
C VAL A 6 6.39 10.31 -0.44
N GLY A 7 6.92 11.52 -0.26
CA GLY A 7 7.91 11.80 0.79
C GLY A 7 9.23 11.04 0.63
N GLY A 8 9.59 10.62 -0.59
CA GLY A 8 10.84 9.89 -0.86
C GLY A 8 10.80 8.41 -0.47
N THR A 9 9.62 7.83 -0.24
CA THR A 9 9.48 6.39 -0.07
C THR A 9 9.89 5.63 -1.33
N GLY A 10 10.20 4.35 -1.18
CA GLY A 10 10.44 3.46 -2.33
C GLY A 10 9.23 2.65 -2.78
N LEU A 11 8.04 2.90 -2.21
CA LEU A 11 6.84 2.13 -2.54
C LEU A 11 6.27 2.62 -3.88
N ARG A 12 6.15 1.71 -4.84
CA ARG A 12 5.43 1.90 -6.10
C ARG A 12 4.35 0.85 -6.23
N ALA A 13 3.24 1.21 -6.87
CA ALA A 13 2.17 0.25 -7.11
C ALA A 13 1.47 0.53 -8.43
N THR A 14 1.17 -0.54 -9.15
CA THR A 14 0.29 -0.48 -10.31
C THR A 14 -1.08 -0.96 -9.90
N LEU A 15 -2.09 -0.12 -10.10
CA LEU A 15 -3.47 -0.36 -9.67
C LEU A 15 -4.45 -0.20 -10.82
N THR A 16 -5.44 -1.08 -10.87
CA THR A 16 -6.62 -0.98 -11.72
C THR A 16 -7.84 -0.77 -10.83
N ALA A 17 -8.51 0.37 -11.01
CA ALA A 17 -9.81 0.65 -10.42
C ALA A 17 -10.88 0.53 -11.50
N THR A 18 -11.90 -0.29 -11.25
CA THR A 18 -13.00 -0.52 -12.18
C THR A 18 -14.32 -0.07 -11.53
N PRO A 19 -15.04 0.91 -12.11
CA PRO A 19 -16.38 1.27 -11.67
C PRO A 19 -17.32 0.08 -11.78
N MET A 20 -18.15 -0.12 -10.76
CA MET A 20 -19.20 -1.13 -10.70
C MET A 20 -20.52 -0.45 -10.31
N ALA A 21 -21.66 -1.04 -10.70
CA ALA A 21 -22.98 -0.48 -10.34
C ALA A 21 -23.19 -0.37 -8.81
N TRP A 22 -22.48 -1.18 -8.03
CA TRP A 22 -22.51 -1.20 -6.57
C TRP A 22 -21.34 -0.47 -5.90
N GLY A 23 -20.39 0.10 -6.66
CA GLY A 23 -19.19 0.74 -6.10
C GLY A 23 -17.95 0.61 -6.99
N THR A 24 -16.85 0.10 -6.42
CA THR A 24 -15.55 0.01 -7.11
C THR A 24 -14.88 -1.33 -6.85
N ARG A 25 -14.34 -1.94 -7.91
CA ARG A 25 -13.43 -3.09 -7.82
C ARG A 25 -11.99 -2.61 -8.00
N LEU A 26 -11.09 -3.12 -7.16
CA LEU A 26 -9.69 -2.74 -7.11
C LEU A 26 -8.82 -3.99 -7.31
N ALA A 27 -7.77 -3.87 -8.11
CA ALA A 27 -6.74 -4.90 -8.26
C ALA A 27 -5.37 -4.22 -8.41
N TRP A 28 -4.34 -4.70 -7.70
CA TRP A 28 -3.04 -4.05 -7.72
C TRP A 28 -1.87 -5.00 -7.42
N SER A 29 -0.67 -4.51 -7.71
CA SER A 29 0.61 -5.05 -7.27
C SER A 29 1.42 -3.94 -6.61
N CYS A 30 2.31 -4.30 -5.69
CA CYS A 30 3.24 -3.36 -5.07
C CYS A 30 4.67 -3.85 -5.21
N ARG A 31 5.57 -2.90 -5.44
CA ARG A 31 7.00 -3.06 -5.35
C ARG A 31 7.54 -2.13 -4.27
N TYR A 32 8.40 -2.68 -3.43
CA TYR A 32 9.01 -1.94 -2.33
C TYR A 32 10.47 -1.75 -2.69
N ASP A 33 10.84 -0.56 -3.14
CA ASP A 33 12.24 -0.21 -3.31
C ASP A 33 12.82 0.15 -1.95
N GLY A 34 14.00 -0.39 -1.68
CA GLY A 34 14.49 -0.47 -0.32
C GLY A 34 14.02 -1.77 0.29
N PRO A 35 14.88 -2.42 1.06
CA PRO A 35 14.59 -3.70 1.59
C PRO A 35 13.65 -3.43 2.77
N SER A 36 12.38 -3.73 2.57
CA SER A 36 11.59 -4.35 3.63
C SER A 36 12.36 -5.61 4.07
N GLY A 37 13.50 -5.48 4.76
CA GLY A 37 14.38 -6.63 5.06
C GLY A 37 15.89 -6.48 4.95
N THR A 38 16.44 -5.28 4.79
CA THR A 38 17.82 -5.09 5.22
C THR A 38 17.65 -4.53 6.60
N PRO A 39 17.99 -5.31 7.63
CA PRO A 39 18.02 -4.78 8.98
C PRO A 39 18.79 -3.45 8.92
N PRO A 40 18.29 -2.37 9.55
CA PRO A 40 19.11 -1.18 9.73
C PRO A 40 20.47 -1.60 10.34
N PRO A 41 21.55 -0.82 10.18
CA PRO A 41 22.90 -1.26 10.57
C PRO A 41 23.03 -1.68 12.04
N ASP A 42 22.06 -1.31 12.88
CA ASP A 42 21.85 -1.66 14.28
C ASP A 42 20.80 -2.74 14.55
N ALA A 43 20.05 -3.20 13.55
CA ALA A 43 19.19 -4.35 13.72
C ALA A 43 20.06 -5.60 13.93
N GLY A 44 19.85 -6.19 15.10
CA GLY A 44 20.69 -7.25 15.63
C GLY A 44 20.78 -8.47 14.73
N TYR A 45 21.64 -9.39 15.14
CA TYR A 45 21.79 -10.67 14.46
C TYR A 45 20.64 -11.61 14.84
N GLY A 46 20.13 -12.36 13.86
CA GLY A 46 19.22 -13.46 14.09
C GLY A 46 19.88 -14.58 14.92
N PRO A 47 19.10 -15.60 15.34
CA PRO A 47 19.60 -16.71 16.17
C PRO A 47 20.77 -17.48 15.53
N ASP A 48 20.89 -17.42 14.19
CA ASP A 48 21.95 -18.06 13.40
C ASP A 48 23.18 -17.16 13.18
N GLY A 49 23.22 -15.97 13.77
CA GLY A 49 24.32 -15.01 13.60
C GLY A 49 24.32 -14.25 12.26
N GLY A 50 23.29 -14.42 11.43
CA GLY A 50 23.06 -13.64 10.22
C GLY A 50 22.27 -12.35 10.47
N PRO A 51 22.14 -11.45 9.48
CA PRO A 51 21.27 -10.27 9.59
C PRO A 51 19.83 -10.69 9.95
N ALA A 52 19.20 -9.98 10.89
CA ALA A 52 17.79 -10.23 11.22
C ALA A 52 16.90 -10.19 9.97
N ALA A 53 15.96 -11.13 9.89
CA ALA A 53 14.94 -11.09 8.85
C ALA A 53 14.11 -9.80 8.97
N PRO A 54 13.59 -9.27 7.85
CA PRO A 54 12.59 -8.21 7.90
C PRO A 54 11.45 -8.52 8.87
N GLU A 55 11.07 -7.53 9.66
CA GLU A 55 9.78 -7.56 10.31
C GLU A 55 8.66 -7.36 9.26
N PRO A 56 7.60 -8.18 9.29
CA PRO A 56 6.47 -8.00 8.40
C PRO A 56 5.75 -6.68 8.67
N VAL A 57 5.46 -5.92 7.62
CA VAL A 57 4.72 -4.66 7.70
C VAL A 57 3.30 -4.86 7.16
N THR A 58 2.30 -4.37 7.90
CA THR A 58 0.91 -4.34 7.44
C THR A 58 0.62 -3.01 6.74
N TYR A 59 0.11 -3.09 5.52
CA TYR A 59 -0.26 -1.97 4.67
C TYR A 59 -1.77 -1.92 4.46
N GLU A 60 -2.27 -0.73 4.13
CA GLU A 60 -3.66 -0.45 3.81
C GLU A 60 -3.76 0.21 2.44
N LEU A 61 -4.82 -0.14 1.69
CA LEU A 61 -5.25 0.58 0.49
C LEU A 61 -6.43 1.46 0.88
N VAL A 62 -6.27 2.77 0.70
CA VAL A 62 -7.21 3.77 1.17
C VAL A 62 -7.77 4.54 -0.02
N LEU A 63 -9.09 4.60 -0.12
CA LEU A 63 -9.77 5.55 -1.00
C LEU A 63 -10.00 6.83 -0.21
N VAL A 64 -9.67 7.97 -0.81
CA VAL A 64 -9.99 9.27 -0.23
C VAL A 64 -10.98 9.98 -1.14
N ASP A 65 -12.11 10.39 -0.58
CA ASP A 65 -13.14 11.12 -1.31
C ASP A 65 -12.79 12.61 -1.47
N GLN A 66 -13.62 13.33 -2.22
CA GLN A 66 -13.48 14.77 -2.47
C GLN A 66 -13.65 15.64 -1.21
N ALA A 67 -14.25 15.11 -0.14
CA ALA A 67 -14.35 15.76 1.16
C ALA A 67 -13.14 15.45 2.06
N GLY A 68 -12.22 14.60 1.62
CA GLY A 68 -11.06 14.15 2.38
C GLY A 68 -11.34 12.94 3.29
N THR A 69 -12.54 12.35 3.23
CA THR A 69 -12.89 11.14 4.00
C THR A 69 -12.06 9.96 3.54
N ARG A 70 -11.42 9.27 4.48
CA ARG A 70 -10.56 8.11 4.23
C ARG A 70 -11.33 6.83 4.47
N VAL A 71 -11.34 5.92 3.49
CA VAL A 71 -11.96 4.59 3.60
C VAL A 71 -10.91 3.53 3.31
N VAL A 72 -10.58 2.72 4.32
CA VAL A 72 -9.72 1.54 4.14
C VAL A 72 -10.50 0.48 3.39
N THR A 73 -9.96 0.03 2.25
CA THR A 73 -10.62 -0.95 1.36
C THR A 73 -9.93 -2.31 1.36
N ALA A 74 -8.66 -2.35 1.77
CA ALA A 74 -7.91 -3.59 1.88
C ALA A 74 -6.78 -3.43 2.89
N THR A 75 -6.40 -4.55 3.50
CA THR A 75 -5.23 -4.68 4.37
C THR A 75 -4.42 -5.89 3.92
N TRP A 76 -3.10 -5.79 3.85
CA TRP A 76 -2.21 -6.93 3.58
C TRP A 76 -0.92 -6.79 4.37
N THR A 77 -0.25 -7.91 4.62
CA THR A 77 1.01 -7.94 5.35
C THR A 77 2.07 -8.58 4.47
N THR A 78 3.25 -7.97 4.38
CA THR A 78 4.40 -8.55 3.68
C THR A 78 5.69 -8.25 4.43
N ALA A 79 6.58 -9.25 4.45
CA ALA A 79 7.95 -9.08 4.90
C ALA A 79 8.89 -8.66 3.76
N GLY A 80 8.40 -8.53 2.51
CA GLY A 80 9.08 -7.69 1.54
C GLY A 80 9.12 -8.06 0.06
N GLY A 81 9.79 -7.18 -0.70
CA GLY A 81 10.17 -7.35 -2.11
C GLY A 81 9.08 -6.91 -3.09
N GLU A 82 8.12 -7.80 -3.34
CA GLU A 82 7.04 -7.60 -4.30
C GLU A 82 5.81 -8.37 -3.84
N VAL A 83 4.63 -7.81 -4.07
CA VAL A 83 3.36 -8.51 -3.89
C VAL A 83 2.48 -8.29 -5.11
N THR A 84 1.88 -9.36 -5.60
CA THR A 84 1.03 -9.36 -6.79
C THR A 84 -0.30 -10.03 -6.48
N GLY A 85 -1.30 -9.81 -7.36
CA GLY A 85 -2.61 -10.45 -7.23
C GLY A 85 -3.47 -9.93 -6.08
N LEU A 86 -3.15 -8.76 -5.52
CA LEU A 86 -3.99 -8.12 -4.52
C LEU A 86 -5.28 -7.59 -5.16
N GLY A 87 -6.38 -7.69 -4.42
CA GLY A 87 -7.67 -7.25 -4.89
C GLY A 87 -8.64 -6.98 -3.76
N ALA A 88 -9.57 -6.06 -4.01
CA ALA A 88 -10.60 -5.67 -3.06
C ALA A 88 -11.82 -5.09 -3.77
N SER A 89 -12.89 -4.90 -3.02
CA SER A 89 -14.09 -4.21 -3.47
C SER A 89 -14.57 -3.24 -2.41
N SER A 90 -15.09 -2.09 -2.84
CA SER A 90 -15.63 -1.06 -1.97
C SER A 90 -16.99 -0.60 -2.48
N ALA A 91 -17.89 -0.22 -1.57
CA ALA A 91 -19.15 0.43 -1.92
C ALA A 91 -18.97 1.90 -2.35
N VAL A 92 -17.77 2.47 -2.16
CA VAL A 92 -17.45 3.83 -2.58
C VAL A 92 -17.44 3.89 -4.12
N PRO A 93 -18.27 4.74 -4.75
CA PRO A 93 -18.25 4.95 -6.20
C PRO A 93 -16.92 5.56 -6.66
N LEU A 94 -16.33 5.07 -7.76
CA LEU A 94 -15.05 5.60 -8.24
C LEU A 94 -15.12 7.10 -8.57
N ALA A 95 -16.28 7.57 -9.05
CA ALA A 95 -16.50 8.98 -9.39
C ALA A 95 -16.48 9.93 -8.18
N SER A 96 -16.60 9.43 -6.94
CA SER A 96 -16.49 10.26 -5.73
C SER A 96 -15.10 10.20 -5.10
N VAL A 97 -14.19 9.39 -5.65
CA VAL A 97 -12.81 9.25 -5.15
C VAL A 97 -11.95 10.34 -5.79
N ASP A 98 -11.28 11.12 -4.95
CA ASP A 98 -10.31 12.15 -5.36
C ASP A 98 -8.92 11.54 -5.54
N ARG A 99 -8.53 10.64 -4.61
CA ARG A 99 -7.24 9.95 -4.67
C ARG A 99 -7.27 8.58 -4.03
N ILE A 100 -6.33 7.75 -4.44
CA ILE A 100 -6.06 6.43 -3.89
C ILE A 100 -4.67 6.47 -3.23
N GLU A 101 -4.57 5.96 -2.01
CA GLU A 101 -3.35 5.95 -1.22
C GLU A 101 -3.00 4.53 -0.76
N ILE A 102 -1.70 4.28 -0.57
CA ILE A 102 -1.19 3.15 0.21
C ILE A 102 -0.49 3.71 1.45
N ALA A 103 -0.83 3.21 2.63
CA ALA A 103 -0.23 3.63 3.90
C ALA A 103 0.14 2.42 4.76
N VAL A 104 0.92 2.64 5.82
CA VAL A 104 1.08 1.64 6.89
C VAL A 104 -0.20 1.61 7.70
N ALA A 105 -0.64 0.42 8.11
CA ALA A 105 -1.87 0.26 8.87
C ALA A 105 -1.88 1.13 10.13
N GLY A 106 -2.98 1.87 10.32
CA GLY A 106 -3.14 2.81 11.43
C GLY A 106 -2.33 4.11 11.34
N ARG A 107 -1.60 4.35 10.24
CA ARG A 107 -0.90 5.62 9.99
C ARG A 107 -1.56 6.42 8.88
N PRO A 108 -1.83 7.73 9.07
CA PRO A 108 -2.50 8.54 8.07
C PRO A 108 -1.57 8.97 6.91
N GLU A 109 -0.25 8.90 7.08
CA GLU A 109 0.70 9.34 6.07
C GLU A 109 0.77 8.33 4.90
N PRO A 110 0.45 8.76 3.65
CA PRO A 110 0.57 7.88 2.51
C PRO A 110 2.05 7.64 2.17
N LEU A 111 2.36 6.40 1.83
CA LEU A 111 3.63 6.00 1.25
C LEU A 111 3.61 6.12 -0.28
N ALA A 112 2.48 5.87 -0.91
CA ALA A 112 2.30 6.12 -2.33
C ALA A 112 0.87 6.58 -2.61
N SER A 113 0.68 7.36 -3.68
CA SER A 113 -0.64 7.88 -4.03
C SER A 113 -0.81 8.10 -5.53
N ALA A 114 -2.07 8.06 -5.98
CA ALA A 114 -2.50 8.52 -7.29
C ALA A 114 -3.79 9.34 -7.17
N THR A 115 -3.85 10.48 -7.85
CA THR A 115 -5.07 11.28 -8.02
C THR A 115 -5.87 10.77 -9.22
N LEU A 116 -7.20 10.88 -9.17
CA LEU A 116 -8.12 10.45 -10.23
C LEU A 116 -8.64 11.61 -11.09
#